data_AF-A0A7X5WUC0-F1
#
_entry.id   AF-A0A7X5WUC0-F1
#
_cell.length_a   1.000
_cell.length_b   1.000
_cell.length_c   1.000
_cell.angle_alpha   90.00
_cell.angle_beta   90.00
_cell.angle_gamma   90.00
#
_symmetry.space_group_name_H-M   'P 1'
#
loop_
_entity.id
_entity.type
_entity.pdbx_description
1 polymer ?
#
loop_
_entity_poly.entity_id
_entity_poly.type
_entity_poly.pdbx_seq_one_letter_code
_entity_poly.pdbx_strand_id
1 'polypeptide(L)' 'MRTMPIRFTVVASMATATDVALALGLEAAGWARLWADLVALVVAAAVSRTLHSRVTLRGDSLERWIRRTPVFASVA' A
#
# COMPACT_ATOMS: atom_id res chain seq x y z
N MET A 1 -16.90 -1.91 -17.93
CA MET A 1 -16.53 -1.56 -16.53
C MET A 1 -16.11 -2.82 -15.74
N ARG A 2 -15.06 -3.56 -16.15
CA ARG A 2 -14.67 -4.83 -15.50
C ARG A 2 -13.15 -4.99 -15.21
N THR A 3 -12.36 -3.92 -15.32
CA THR A 3 -10.88 -4.01 -15.24
C THR A 3 -10.25 -3.33 -14.01
N MET A 4 -10.97 -2.45 -13.32
CA MET A 4 -10.49 -1.84 -12.07
C MET A 4 -10.24 -2.83 -10.92
N PRO A 5 -11.10 -3.83 -10.62
CA PRO A 5 -10.89 -4.68 -9.45
C PRO A 5 -9.60 -5.49 -9.54
N ILE A 6 -9.22 -5.97 -10.72
CA ILE A 6 -8.00 -6.78 -10.91
C ILE A 6 -6.74 -5.96 -10.57
N ARG A 7 -6.66 -4.72 -11.03
CA ARG A 7 -5.49 -3.87 -10.76
C ARG A 7 -5.36 -3.55 -9.28
N PHE A 8 -6.48 -3.28 -8.59
CA PHE A 8 -6.47 -3.08 -7.15
C PHE A 8 -6.02 -4.34 -6.40
N THR A 9 -6.56 -5.51 -6.75
CA THR A 9 -6.19 -6.78 -6.11
C THR A 9 -4.71 -7.13 -6.32
N VAL A 10 -4.16 -6.88 -7.51
CA VAL A 10 -2.73 -7.10 -7.79
C VAL A 10 -1.84 -6.18 -6.96
N VAL A 11 -2.20 -4.90 -6.81
CA VAL A 11 -1.43 -3.98 -5.97
C VAL A 11 -1.51 -4.39 -4.50
N ALA A 12 -2.70 -4.76 -4.03
CA ALA A 12 -2.89 -5.23 -2.66
C ALA A 12 -2.08 -6.51 -2.39
N SER A 13 -2.10 -7.49 -3.28
CA SER A 13 -1.36 -8.74 -3.10
C SER A 13 0.16 -8.52 -3.11
N MET A 14 0.68 -7.62 -3.95
CA MET A 14 2.11 -7.25 -3.92
C MET A 14 2.51 -6.56 -2.62
N ALA A 15 1.65 -5.67 -2.09
CA ALA A 15 1.90 -5.02 -0.82
C ALA A 15 1.93 -6.03 0.34
N THR A 16 0.96 -6.95 0.41
CA THR A 16 0.92 -8.01 1.41
C THR A 16 2.12 -8.95 1.29
N ALA A 17 2.50 -9.35 0.07
CA ALA A 17 3.68 -10.19 -0.13
C ALA A 17 4.96 -9.50 0.34
N THR A 18 5.08 -8.18 0.10
CA THR A 18 6.23 -7.38 0.56
C THR A 18 6.27 -7.31 2.08
N ASP A 19 5.13 -7.06 2.72
CA ASP A 19 5.00 -6.98 4.18
C ASP A 19 5.48 -8.28 4.85
N VAL A 20 4.89 -9.41 4.46
CA VAL A 20 5.23 -10.71 5.05
C VAL A 20 6.69 -11.10 4.78
N ALA A 21 7.17 -10.94 3.54
CA ALA A 21 8.54 -11.29 3.19
C ALA A 21 9.57 -10.46 3.96
N LEU A 22 9.31 -9.17 4.14
CA LEU A 22 10.23 -8.28 4.84
C LEU A 22 10.20 -8.51 6.35
N ALA A 23 9.01 -8.70 6.95
CA ALA A 23 8.88 -9.03 8.37
C ALA A 23 9.64 -10.33 8.70
N LEU A 24 9.39 -11.41 7.94
CA LEU A 24 10.07 -12.69 8.12
C LEU A 24 11.58 -12.58 7.90
N GLY A 25 12.02 -11.82 6.90
CA GLY A 25 13.44 -11.60 6.63
C GLY A 25 14.16 -10.85 7.75
N LEU A 26 13.52 -9.84 8.33
CA LEU A 26 14.06 -9.07 9.45
C LEU A 26 14.08 -9.89 10.74
N GLU A 27 13.04 -10.66 11.04
CA GLU A 27 13.02 -11.59 12.17
C GLU A 27 14.11 -12.66 12.02
N ALA A 28 14.29 -13.22 10.83
CA ALA A 28 15.37 -14.17 10.55
C ALA A 28 16.77 -13.53 10.71
N ALA A 29 16.88 -12.22 10.53
CA ALA A 29 18.09 -11.44 10.80
C ALA A 29 18.25 -11.04 12.28
N GLY A 30 17.37 -11.52 13.17
CA GLY A 30 17.45 -11.30 14.62
C GLY A 30 16.82 -10.00 15.09
N TRP A 31 16.05 -9.31 14.25
CA TRP A 31 15.31 -8.13 14.70
C TRP A 31 14.19 -8.54 15.66
N ALA A 32 13.93 -7.70 16.65
CA ALA A 32 12.75 -7.90 17.49
C ALA A 32 11.48 -7.73 16.64
N ARG A 33 10.54 -8.66 16.79
CA ARG A 33 9.29 -8.74 16.01
C ARG A 33 8.56 -7.41 15.86
N LEU A 34 8.42 -6.63 16.95
CA LEU A 34 7.78 -5.32 16.88
C LEU A 34 8.44 -4.39 15.85
N TRP A 35 9.78 -4.35 15.82
CA TRP A 35 10.52 -3.49 14.90
C TRP A 35 10.50 -4.05 13.47
N ALA A 36 10.56 -5.38 13.33
CA ALA A 36 10.41 -6.03 12.03
C ALA A 36 9.03 -5.71 11.40
N ASP A 37 7.96 -5.86 12.17
CA ASP A 37 6.59 -5.57 11.73
C ASP A 37 6.41 -4.09 11.38
N LEU A 38 6.90 -3.17 12.21
CA LEU A 38 6.79 -1.74 11.93
C LEU A 38 7.50 -1.33 10.64
N VAL A 39 8.72 -1.84 10.41
CA VAL A 39 9.48 -1.57 9.19
C VAL A 39 8.80 -2.20 7.97
N ALA A 40 8.35 -3.45 8.09
CA ALA A 40 7.62 -4.15 7.05
C ALA A 40 6.37 -3.36 6.61
N LEU A 41 5.57 -2.91 7.57
CA LEU A 41 4.35 -2.16 7.33
C LEU A 41 4.61 -0.84 6.60
N VAL A 42 5.63 -0.09 7.04
CA VAL A 42 6.01 1.20 6.41
C VAL A 42 6.44 0.98 4.97
N VAL A 43 7.25 -0.05 4.70
CA VAL A 43 7.71 -0.39 3.34
C VAL A 43 6.54 -0.86 2.47
N ALA A 44 5.68 -1.74 2.98
CA ALA A 44 4.50 -2.21 2.27
C ALA A 44 3.54 -1.06 1.91
N ALA A 45 3.34 -0.11 2.82
CA ALA A 45 2.54 1.09 2.56
C ALA A 45 3.16 1.97 1.46
N ALA A 46 4.49 2.16 1.46
CA ALA A 46 5.19 2.91 0.43
C ALA A 46 5.10 2.24 -0.94
N VAL A 47 5.25 0.91 -0.99
CA VAL A 47 5.10 0.10 -2.20
C VAL A 47 3.68 0.19 -2.73
N SER A 48 2.67 -0.01 -1.88
CA SER A 48 1.25 0.11 -2.21
C SER A 48 0.92 1.49 -2.78
N ARG A 49 1.36 2.56 -2.12
CA ARG A 49 1.17 3.95 -2.58
C ARG A 49 1.80 4.17 -3.96
N THR A 50 3.01 3.67 -4.17
CA THR A 50 3.73 3.83 -5.44
C THR A 50 3.04 3.05 -6.56
N LEU A 51 2.61 1.82 -6.30
CA LEU A 51 1.89 0.98 -7.25
C LEU A 51 0.51 1.56 -7.58
N HIS A 52 -0.26 2.00 -6.59
CA HIS A 52 -1.56 2.62 -6.83
C HIS A 52 -1.43 3.91 -7.66
N SER A 53 -0.44 4.76 -7.37
CA SER A 53 -0.23 5.98 -8.16
C SER A 53 0.17 5.70 -9.61
N ARG A 54 0.89 4.60 -9.87
CA ARG A 54 1.39 4.27 -11.22
C ARG A 54 0.47 3.37 -12.05
N VAL A 55 -0.26 2.46 -11.42
CA VAL A 55 -1.01 1.37 -12.09
C VAL A 55 -2.51 1.57 -11.97
N THR A 56 -2.97 1.98 -10.78
CA THR A 56 -4.39 2.01 -10.47
C THR A 56 -5.03 3.36 -10.77
N LEU A 57 -4.38 4.45 -10.37
CA LEU A 57 -4.92 5.83 -10.45
C LEU A 57 -4.41 6.60 -11.67
N ARG A 58 -3.49 6.03 -12.45
CA ARG A 58 -2.88 6.71 -13.60
C ARG A 58 -3.92 7.00 -14.66
N GLY A 59 -4.28 8.28 -14.80
CA GLY A 59 -5.27 8.77 -15.76
C GLY A 59 -6.71 8.77 -15.26
N ASP A 60 -6.93 8.58 -13.96
CA ASP A 60 -8.28 8.43 -13.40
C ASP A 60 -8.78 9.70 -12.68
N SER A 61 -10.07 10.00 -12.84
CA SER A 61 -10.71 11.20 -12.29
C SER A 61 -10.69 11.26 -10.74
N LEU A 62 -10.52 10.10 -10.10
CA LEU A 62 -10.37 9.91 -8.66
C LEU A 62 -9.05 10.45 -8.08
N GLU A 63 -8.01 10.65 -8.92
CA GLU A 63 -6.74 11.22 -8.47
C GLU A 63 -6.93 12.62 -7.85
N ARG A 64 -7.93 13.38 -8.33
CA ARG A 64 -8.29 14.70 -7.79
C ARG A 64 -8.87 14.63 -6.38
N TRP A 65 -9.60 13.56 -6.03
CA TRP A 65 -10.23 13.42 -4.72
C TRP A 65 -9.21 12.98 -3.65
N ILE A 66 -8.30 12.07 -4.00
CA ILE A 66 -7.24 11.61 -3.09
C ILE A 66 -6.29 12.75 -2.68
N ARG A 67 -6.09 13.75 -3.55
CA ARG A 67 -5.30 14.96 -3.23
C ARG A 67 -6.08 16.01 -2.42
N ARG A 68 -7.39 15.86 -2.23
CA ARG A 68 -8.22 16.72 -1.37
C ARG A 68 -8.47 16.06 -0.01
N THR A 69 -7.38 15.81 0.72
CA THR A 69 -7.42 15.32 2.11
C THR A 69 -8.43 16.06 3.03
N PRO A 70 -8.66 17.39 2.90
CA PRO A 70 -9.63 18.09 3.76
C PRO A 70 -11.07 17.60 3.61
N VAL A 71 -11.46 17.09 2.43
CA VAL A 71 -12.83 16.62 2.17
C VAL A 71 -13.16 15.37 2.98
N PHE A 72 -12.17 14.54 3.29
CA PHE A 72 -12.36 13.35 4.11
C PHE A 72 -12.30 13.66 5.62
N ALA A 73 -11.70 14.80 6.01
CA ALA A 73 -11.66 15.23 7.40
C ALA A 73 -13.00 15.80 7.89
N SER A 74 -13.83 16.35 6.99
CA SER A 74 -15.13 16.95 7.33
C SER A 74 -16.29 15.97 7.45
N VAL A 75 -16.04 14.67 7.25
CA VAL A 75 -17.05 13.59 7.37
C VAL A 75 -16.93 12.84 8.71
N ALA A 76 -15.96 13.23 9.55
CA ALA A 76 -15.85 12.80 10.94
C ALA A 76 -16.71 13.69 11.85
#